data_AF-A0A2G7GM49-F1
#
_entry.id   AF-A0A2G7GM49-F1
#
_cell.length_a   1.000
_cell.length_b   1.000
_cell.length_c   1.000
_cell.angle_alpha   90.00
_cell.angle_beta   90.00
_cell.angle_gamma   90.00
#
_symmetry.space_group_name_H-M   'P 1'
#
loop_
_entity.id
_entity.type
_entity.pdbx_description
1 polymer ?
#
loop_
_entity_poly.entity_id
_entity_poly.type
_entity_poly.pdbx_seq_one_letter_code
_entity_poly.pdbx_strand_id
1 'polypeptide(L)'
;MTDIPINLAVEDDLSEAVLKEILKQSQRPFSIGTCLKHRGYGYLKKILPGINHAAKGSPYLVLTDLDKNECPLALIAEWLSHPKHPNLIFRVAVTEVEAWLLAHREAFAQFLGISVDLIPDDVDSIPEPKQLLIELTKKSKKRYLRDAIVPAKNSTAKIGKDYNGQLIQFINQNWRSEMAKTHSRSLERAVNAIVHFEPTWKT
;
A
#
# COMPACT_ATOMS: atom_id res chain seq x y z
N MET A 1 -19.98 0.88 -19.16
CA MET A 1 -19.04 1.97 -18.82
C MET A 1 -17.78 1.75 -19.60
N THR A 2 -17.10 2.81 -20.06
CA THR A 2 -15.79 2.69 -20.71
C THR A 2 -14.72 2.38 -19.67
N ASP A 3 -13.82 1.45 -19.99
CA ASP A 3 -12.68 1.12 -19.14
C ASP A 3 -11.81 2.35 -18.87
N ILE A 4 -11.33 2.48 -17.62
CA ILE A 4 -10.35 3.47 -17.19
C ILE A 4 -8.99 2.78 -17.16
N PRO A 5 -8.15 2.90 -18.20
CA PRO A 5 -6.84 2.28 -18.17
C PRO A 5 -5.98 2.94 -17.09
N ILE A 6 -5.24 2.15 -16.32
CA ILE A 6 -4.38 2.67 -15.27
C ILE A 6 -3.13 1.83 -15.13
N ASN A 7 -1.96 2.48 -15.10
CA ASN A 7 -0.69 1.83 -14.81
C ASN A 7 -0.35 2.01 -13.34
N LEU A 8 0.38 1.05 -12.76
CA LEU A 8 0.84 1.13 -11.37
C LEU A 8 2.33 1.44 -11.33
N ALA A 9 2.78 2.14 -10.30
CA ALA A 9 4.20 2.18 -9.94
C ALA A 9 4.36 2.11 -8.42
N VAL A 10 5.11 1.11 -7.95
CA VAL A 10 5.26 0.80 -6.53
C VAL A 10 6.66 0.28 -6.22
N GLU A 11 6.98 0.23 -4.94
CA GLU A 11 8.29 -0.23 -4.47
C GLU A 11 8.43 -1.76 -4.40
N ASP A 12 7.34 -2.44 -4.03
CA ASP A 12 7.35 -3.87 -3.73
C ASP A 12 6.03 -4.58 -4.06
N ASP A 13 6.02 -5.91 -3.85
CA ASP A 13 4.87 -6.78 -4.13
C ASP A 13 3.67 -6.49 -3.24
N LEU A 14 3.92 -6.08 -1.99
CA LEU A 14 2.88 -5.84 -1.02
C LEU A 14 2.07 -4.60 -1.38
N SER A 15 2.77 -3.51 -1.71
CA SER A 15 2.21 -2.27 -2.25
C SER A 15 1.41 -2.51 -3.52
N GLU A 16 1.93 -3.34 -4.45
CA GLU A 16 1.20 -3.72 -5.67
C GLU A 16 -0.13 -4.40 -5.34
N ALA A 17 -0.10 -5.40 -4.45
CA ALA A 17 -1.30 -6.15 -4.07
C ALA A 17 -2.36 -5.26 -3.42
N VAL A 18 -1.94 -4.36 -2.53
CA VAL A 18 -2.83 -3.39 -1.89
C VAL A 18 -3.51 -2.49 -2.93
N LEU A 19 -2.75 -1.90 -3.86
CA LEU A 19 -3.35 -1.04 -4.89
C LEU A 19 -4.31 -1.80 -5.80
N LYS A 20 -3.95 -3.01 -6.22
CA LYS A 20 -4.82 -3.86 -7.03
C LYS A 20 -6.13 -4.18 -6.31
N GLU A 21 -6.06 -4.50 -5.02
CA GLU A 21 -7.25 -4.81 -4.24
C GLU A 21 -8.11 -3.55 -4.00
N ILE A 22 -7.52 -2.36 -3.76
CA ILE A 22 -8.29 -1.11 -3.68
C ILE A 22 -9.00 -0.81 -5.01
N LEU A 23 -8.31 -0.93 -6.15
CA LEU A 23 -8.90 -0.71 -7.47
C LEU A 23 -10.06 -1.68 -7.72
N LYS A 24 -9.89 -2.96 -7.39
CA LYS A 24 -10.95 -3.97 -7.47
C LYS A 24 -12.15 -3.64 -6.56
N GLN A 25 -11.89 -3.24 -5.32
CA GLN A 25 -12.94 -2.91 -4.34
C GLN A 25 -13.64 -1.57 -4.63
N SER A 26 -13.03 -0.68 -5.41
CA SER A 26 -13.64 0.59 -5.82
C SER A 26 -14.89 0.41 -6.69
N GLN A 27 -15.10 -0.79 -7.27
CA GLN A 27 -16.18 -1.11 -8.21
C GLN A 27 -16.22 -0.18 -9.45
N ARG A 28 -15.12 0.52 -9.72
CA ARG A 28 -14.93 1.32 -10.93
C ARG A 28 -14.32 0.45 -12.02
N PRO A 29 -14.57 0.75 -13.31
CA PRO A 29 -14.10 -0.07 -14.43
C PRO A 29 -12.62 0.18 -14.73
N PHE A 30 -11.74 0.05 -13.74
CA PHE A 30 -10.30 0.21 -13.94
C PHE A 30 -9.72 -1.01 -14.67
N SER A 31 -8.97 -0.75 -15.73
CA SER A 31 -8.22 -1.76 -16.48
C SER A 31 -6.73 -1.58 -16.21
N ILE A 32 -6.20 -2.45 -15.34
CA ILE A 32 -4.80 -2.36 -14.90
C ILE A 32 -3.88 -2.78 -16.04
N GLY A 33 -3.03 -1.86 -16.47
CA GLY A 33 -1.97 -2.06 -17.46
C GLY A 33 -0.69 -2.57 -16.81
N THR A 34 0.43 -1.90 -17.10
CA THR A 34 1.74 -2.29 -16.56
C THR A 34 1.89 -1.86 -15.10
N CYS A 35 2.53 -2.71 -14.29
CA CYS A 35 3.03 -2.33 -12.97
C CYS A 35 4.55 -2.13 -13.02
N LEU A 36 5.00 -0.89 -12.87
CA LEU A 36 6.40 -0.52 -12.75
C LEU A 36 6.88 -0.81 -11.33
N LYS A 37 7.57 -1.93 -11.15
CA LYS A 37 8.06 -2.39 -9.86
C LYS A 37 9.53 -2.76 -9.97
N HIS A 38 10.42 -1.89 -9.48
CA HIS A 38 11.87 -2.16 -9.45
C HIS A 38 12.57 -1.51 -8.25
N ARG A 39 13.39 -2.29 -7.54
CA ARG A 39 14.52 -1.86 -6.68
C ARG A 39 14.23 -0.73 -5.66
N GLY A 40 13.02 -0.66 -5.09
CA GLY A 40 12.66 0.16 -3.92
C GLY A 40 12.57 1.69 -4.15
N TYR A 41 12.36 2.42 -3.06
CA TYR A 41 12.22 3.88 -2.95
C TYR A 41 13.07 4.71 -3.91
N GLY A 42 14.38 4.48 -3.94
CA GLY A 42 15.32 5.29 -4.74
C GLY A 42 15.09 5.21 -6.25
N TYR A 43 14.65 4.05 -6.75
CA TYR A 43 14.29 3.90 -8.16
C TYR A 43 12.98 4.61 -8.48
N LEU A 44 11.96 4.42 -7.64
CA LEU A 44 10.64 5.04 -7.84
C LEU A 44 10.75 6.57 -7.85
N LYS A 45 11.50 7.14 -6.90
CA LYS A 45 11.83 8.58 -6.86
C LYS A 45 12.45 9.07 -8.16
N LYS A 46 13.43 8.32 -8.69
CA LYS A 46 14.15 8.69 -9.92
C LYS A 46 13.23 8.73 -11.14
N ILE A 47 12.27 7.81 -11.24
CA ILE A 47 11.40 7.70 -12.42
C ILE A 47 10.12 8.54 -12.31
N LEU A 48 9.73 9.01 -11.11
CA LEU A 48 8.47 9.72 -10.92
C LEU A 48 8.31 10.95 -11.84
N PRO A 49 9.32 11.80 -12.08
CA PRO A 49 9.17 12.90 -13.03
C PRO A 49 8.82 12.43 -14.45
N GLY A 50 9.38 11.29 -14.88
CA GLY A 50 9.06 10.65 -16.16
C GLY A 50 7.65 10.09 -16.19
N ILE A 51 7.21 9.44 -15.10
CA ILE A 51 5.82 8.98 -14.93
C ILE A 51 4.85 10.17 -15.01
N ASN A 52 5.15 11.29 -14.34
CA ASN A 52 4.33 12.49 -14.36
C ASN A 52 4.22 13.08 -15.78
N HIS A 53 5.29 13.01 -16.57
CA HIS A 53 5.25 13.40 -17.97
C HIS A 53 4.40 12.43 -18.82
N ALA A 54 4.59 11.12 -18.63
CA ALA A 54 3.85 10.07 -19.32
C ALA A 54 2.34 10.10 -19.01
N ALA A 55 1.97 10.62 -17.83
CA ALA A 55 0.58 10.79 -17.41
C ALA A 55 -0.28 11.61 -18.39
N LYS A 56 0.34 12.40 -19.28
CA LYS A 56 -0.34 13.09 -20.38
C LYS A 56 -1.05 12.14 -21.36
N GLY A 57 -0.55 10.92 -21.51
CA GLY A 57 -1.09 9.92 -22.45
C GLY A 57 -1.85 8.78 -21.77
N SER A 58 -1.61 8.49 -20.50
CA SER A 58 -2.28 7.40 -19.77
C SER A 58 -2.28 7.64 -18.25
N PRO A 59 -3.32 7.26 -17.50
CA PRO A 59 -3.30 7.33 -16.04
C PRO A 59 -2.24 6.48 -15.35
N TYR A 60 -1.70 7.00 -14.25
CA TYR A 60 -0.77 6.31 -13.36
C TYR A 60 -1.21 6.43 -11.90
N LEU A 61 -1.17 5.32 -11.18
CA LEU A 61 -1.32 5.25 -9.74
C LEU A 61 0.02 4.84 -9.11
N VAL A 62 0.58 5.74 -8.30
CA VAL A 62 1.87 5.58 -7.66
C VAL A 62 1.68 5.49 -6.15
N LEU A 63 2.31 4.52 -5.52
CA LEU A 63 2.38 4.36 -4.07
C LEU A 63 3.82 4.19 -3.60
N THR A 64 4.18 4.89 -2.54
CA THR A 64 5.45 4.83 -1.82
C THR A 64 5.18 4.91 -0.33
N ASP A 65 6.13 4.43 0.47
CA ASP A 65 6.09 4.57 1.92
C ASP A 65 6.63 5.95 2.32
N LEU A 66 6.12 6.50 3.42
CA LEU A 66 6.67 7.73 3.98
C LEU A 66 8.04 7.46 4.62
N ASP A 67 8.24 6.26 5.16
CA ASP A 67 9.39 5.88 5.98
C ASP A 67 9.66 6.93 7.07
N LYS A 68 10.83 7.56 7.02
CA LYS A 68 11.33 8.55 7.98
C LYS A 68 11.18 9.99 7.49
N ASN A 69 10.48 10.21 6.38
CA ASN A 69 10.23 11.56 5.88
C ASN A 69 9.24 12.29 6.79
N GLU A 70 9.38 13.62 6.89
CA GLU A 70 8.59 14.45 7.81
C GLU A 70 7.08 14.32 7.57
N CYS A 71 6.64 14.45 6.32
CA CYS A 71 5.24 14.30 5.97
C CYS A 71 5.03 13.96 4.48
N PRO A 72 3.86 13.41 4.11
CA PRO A 72 3.54 13.07 2.72
C PRO A 72 3.64 14.25 1.74
N LEU A 73 3.28 15.47 2.17
CA LEU A 73 3.31 16.64 1.30
C LEU A 73 4.74 17.06 0.95
N ALA A 74 5.65 17.01 1.93
CA ALA A 74 7.06 17.30 1.72
C ALA A 74 7.70 16.28 0.76
N LEU A 75 7.39 14.98 0.93
CA LEU A 75 7.87 13.92 0.04
C LEU A 75 7.39 14.15 -1.40
N ILE A 76 6.09 14.44 -1.58
CA ILE A 76 5.53 14.71 -2.92
C ILE A 76 6.19 15.91 -3.57
N ALA A 77 6.40 17.00 -2.82
CA ALA A 77 7.06 18.21 -3.31
C ALA A 77 8.53 17.97 -3.67
N GLU A 78 9.23 17.13 -2.91
CA GLU A 78 10.61 16.75 -3.19
C GLU A 78 10.73 15.89 -4.45
N TRP A 79 9.81 14.95 -4.67
CA TRP A 79 9.90 13.99 -5.76
C TRP A 79 9.41 14.55 -7.11
N LEU A 80 8.58 15.60 -7.09
CA LEU A 80 8.03 16.23 -8.29
C LEU A 80 8.61 17.62 -8.51
N SER A 81 9.52 17.74 -9.47
CA SER A 81 10.07 19.03 -9.93
C SER A 81 9.09 19.88 -10.75
N HIS A 82 7.94 19.30 -11.13
CA HIS A 82 6.90 19.94 -11.94
C HIS A 82 5.52 19.69 -11.32
N PRO A 83 4.51 20.53 -11.61
CA PRO A 83 3.15 20.29 -11.16
C PRO A 83 2.68 18.88 -11.51
N LYS A 84 2.03 18.22 -10.54
CA LYS A 84 1.46 16.89 -10.72
C LYS A 84 0.38 16.94 -11.80
N HIS A 85 0.50 16.10 -12.83
CA HIS A 85 -0.49 15.96 -13.87
C HIS A 85 -1.82 15.43 -13.29
N PRO A 86 -2.99 15.83 -13.81
CA PRO A 86 -4.29 15.33 -13.33
C PRO A 86 -4.40 13.80 -13.38
N ASN A 87 -3.89 13.18 -14.45
CA ASN A 87 -3.84 11.71 -14.63
C ASN A 87 -2.81 10.98 -13.73
N LEU A 88 -2.05 11.68 -12.89
CA LEU A 88 -1.16 11.06 -11.91
C LEU A 88 -1.81 11.07 -10.53
N ILE A 89 -2.20 9.90 -10.05
CA ILE A 89 -2.57 9.68 -8.66
C ILE A 89 -1.30 9.28 -7.91
N PHE A 90 -0.72 10.18 -7.13
CA PHE A 90 0.45 9.88 -6.32
C PHE A 90 0.08 9.87 -4.83
N ARG A 91 0.24 8.72 -4.19
CA ARG A 91 -0.14 8.46 -2.80
C ARG A 91 1.08 8.02 -2.00
N VAL A 92 1.05 8.32 -0.71
CA VAL A 92 2.07 7.96 0.27
C VAL A 92 1.37 7.26 1.43
N ALA A 93 1.81 6.06 1.79
CA ALA A 93 1.39 5.40 3.03
C ALA A 93 2.13 6.08 4.21
N VAL A 94 1.40 6.56 5.21
CA VAL A 94 2.05 7.16 6.39
C VAL A 94 2.69 6.04 7.20
N THR A 95 3.97 6.28 7.53
CA THR A 95 5.00 5.28 7.88
C THR A 95 5.24 4.27 6.77
N GLU A 96 4.48 3.18 6.69
CA GLU A 96 4.66 2.14 5.67
C GLU A 96 3.31 1.49 5.28
N VAL A 97 3.25 0.84 4.12
CA VAL A 97 2.04 0.16 3.63
C VAL A 97 1.51 -0.90 4.60
N GLU A 98 2.36 -1.50 5.43
CA GLU A 98 1.93 -2.40 6.51
C GLU A 98 0.91 -1.76 7.47
N ALA A 99 0.99 -0.45 7.71
CA ALA A 99 0.01 0.26 8.53
C ALA A 99 -1.40 0.12 7.92
N TRP A 100 -1.53 0.18 6.59
CA TRP A 100 -2.81 0.02 5.90
C TRP A 100 -3.40 -1.39 6.03
N LEU A 101 -2.55 -2.42 6.13
CA LEU A 101 -2.99 -3.79 6.41
C LEU A 101 -3.55 -3.90 7.83
N LEU A 102 -2.82 -3.36 8.81
CA LEU A 102 -3.24 -3.34 10.21
C LEU A 102 -4.53 -2.54 10.43
N ALA A 103 -4.81 -1.57 9.57
CA ALA A 103 -5.98 -0.70 9.66
C ALA A 103 -7.31 -1.46 9.55
N HIS A 104 -7.36 -2.63 8.89
CA HIS A 104 -8.52 -3.53 9.03
C HIS A 104 -8.33 -4.45 10.24
N ARG A 105 -8.48 -3.87 11.43
CA ARG A 105 -8.09 -4.46 12.71
C ARG A 105 -8.75 -5.83 12.94
N GLU A 106 -10.07 -5.93 12.74
CA GLU A 106 -10.82 -7.17 12.99
C GLU A 106 -10.38 -8.29 12.05
N ALA A 107 -10.26 -7.99 10.75
CA ALA A 107 -9.84 -8.99 9.78
C ALA A 107 -8.39 -9.42 10.00
N PHE A 108 -7.50 -8.49 10.35
CA PHE A 108 -6.11 -8.82 10.63
C PHE A 108 -5.97 -9.66 11.91
N ALA A 109 -6.73 -9.33 12.96
CA ALA A 109 -6.80 -10.12 14.18
C ALA A 109 -7.34 -11.53 13.93
N GLN A 110 -8.38 -11.68 13.10
CA GLN A 110 -8.92 -12.97 12.68
C GLN A 110 -7.93 -13.77 11.82
N PHE A 111 -7.23 -13.09 10.91
CA PHE A 111 -6.19 -13.67 10.07
C PHE A 111 -5.09 -14.28 10.92
N LEU A 112 -4.59 -13.56 11.93
CA LEU A 112 -3.58 -14.08 12.85
C LEU A 112 -4.17 -15.00 13.95
N GLY A 113 -5.46 -14.94 14.23
CA GLY A 113 -6.07 -15.64 15.36
C GLY A 113 -5.65 -15.07 16.72
N ILE A 114 -5.54 -13.75 16.83
CA ILE A 114 -5.18 -13.01 18.05
C ILE A 114 -6.33 -12.11 18.53
N SER A 115 -6.21 -11.49 19.72
CA SER A 115 -7.18 -10.45 20.12
C SER A 115 -7.00 -9.19 19.27
N VAL A 116 -8.11 -8.56 18.87
CA VAL A 116 -8.13 -7.27 18.17
C VAL A 116 -7.53 -6.14 19.01
N ASP A 117 -7.63 -6.22 20.34
CA ASP A 117 -7.09 -5.23 21.28
C ASP A 117 -5.56 -5.10 21.21
N LEU A 118 -4.87 -6.07 20.61
CA LEU A 118 -3.43 -6.00 20.39
C LEU A 118 -3.06 -5.08 19.23
N ILE A 119 -4.02 -4.73 18.36
CA ILE A 119 -3.82 -3.89 17.19
C ILE A 119 -4.25 -2.46 17.55
N PRO A 120 -3.33 -1.47 17.48
CA PRO A 120 -3.65 -0.06 17.73
C PRO A 120 -4.80 0.44 16.87
N ASP A 121 -5.52 1.44 17.38
CA ASP A 121 -6.64 2.06 16.66
C ASP A 121 -6.17 3.05 15.58
N ASP A 122 -5.22 3.93 15.94
CA ASP A 122 -4.57 4.85 15.00
C ASP A 122 -3.31 4.20 14.44
N VAL A 123 -3.44 3.60 13.25
CA VAL A 123 -2.34 2.86 12.64
C VAL A 123 -1.32 3.76 11.95
N ASP A 124 -1.70 4.97 11.53
CA ASP A 124 -0.79 5.93 10.89
C ASP A 124 0.23 6.48 11.91
N SER A 125 -0.10 6.44 13.21
CA SER A 125 0.80 6.82 14.30
C SER A 125 1.79 5.72 14.71
N ILE A 126 1.73 4.52 14.10
CA ILE A 126 2.66 3.42 14.41
C ILE A 126 4.02 3.72 13.76
N PRO A 127 5.12 3.87 14.54
CA PRO A 127 6.42 4.23 13.98
C PRO A 127 7.04 3.16 13.08
N GLU A 128 6.86 1.88 13.43
CA GLU A 128 7.48 0.74 12.74
C GLU A 128 6.40 -0.35 12.49
N PRO A 129 5.46 -0.13 11.56
CA PRO A 129 4.29 -0.99 11.39
C PRO A 129 4.66 -2.40 10.91
N LYS A 130 5.68 -2.55 10.05
CA LYS A 130 6.24 -3.85 9.67
C LYS A 130 6.76 -4.64 10.88
N GLN A 131 7.47 -3.98 11.80
CA GLN A 131 7.94 -4.63 13.01
C GLN A 131 6.77 -5.03 13.92
N LEU A 132 5.79 -4.15 14.11
CA LEU A 132 4.60 -4.46 14.89
C LEU A 132 3.84 -5.66 14.31
N LEU A 133 3.66 -5.70 13.00
CA LEU A 133 3.02 -6.81 12.29
C LEU A 133 3.72 -8.15 12.58
N ILE A 134 5.06 -8.16 12.56
CA ILE A 134 5.85 -9.34 12.91
C ILE A 134 5.65 -9.72 14.39
N GLU A 135 5.67 -8.75 15.32
CA GLU A 135 5.43 -9.02 16.75
C GLU A 135 4.02 -9.55 17.02
N LEU A 136 3.00 -9.03 16.34
CA LEU A 136 1.64 -9.54 16.41
C LEU A 136 1.58 -10.97 15.87
N THR A 137 2.29 -11.25 14.78
CA THR A 137 2.33 -12.59 14.19
C THR A 137 2.99 -13.60 15.11
N LYS A 138 4.02 -13.23 15.89
CA LYS A 138 4.60 -14.13 16.92
C LYS A 138 3.56 -14.62 17.93
N LYS A 139 2.52 -13.82 18.22
CA LYS A 139 1.41 -14.15 19.12
C LYS A 139 0.29 -14.94 18.43
N SER A 140 0.35 -15.11 17.11
CA SER A 140 -0.64 -15.86 16.33
C SER A 140 -0.86 -17.25 16.91
N LYS A 141 -2.12 -17.72 16.96
CA LYS A 141 -2.43 -19.12 17.30
C LYS A 141 -2.05 -20.08 16.15
N LYS A 142 -1.90 -19.56 14.93
CA LYS A 142 -1.66 -20.35 13.71
C LYS A 142 -0.17 -20.52 13.46
N ARG A 143 0.34 -21.74 13.71
CA ARG A 143 1.78 -22.05 13.58
C ARG A 143 2.35 -21.73 12.20
N TYR A 144 1.61 -22.06 11.14
CA TYR A 144 2.08 -21.82 9.77
C TYR A 144 2.34 -20.33 9.48
N LEU A 145 1.54 -19.41 10.04
CA LEU A 145 1.77 -17.96 9.89
C LEU A 145 3.03 -17.52 10.62
N ARG A 146 3.29 -18.06 11.82
CA ARG A 146 4.52 -17.78 12.56
C ARG A 146 5.74 -18.24 11.76
N ASP A 147 5.69 -19.45 11.24
CA ASP A 147 6.80 -20.04 10.49
C ASP A 147 7.05 -19.30 9.14
N ALA A 148 6.01 -18.72 8.55
CA ALA A 148 6.07 -18.02 7.26
C ALA A 148 6.50 -16.54 7.37
N ILE A 149 5.92 -15.79 8.31
CA ILE A 149 6.04 -14.32 8.41
C ILE A 149 7.15 -13.90 9.38
N VAL A 150 7.39 -14.66 10.45
CA VAL A 150 8.38 -14.29 11.47
C VAL A 150 9.77 -14.73 11.00
N PRO A 151 10.80 -13.87 11.08
CA PRO A 151 12.17 -14.27 10.82
C PRO A 151 12.60 -15.46 11.70
N ALA A 152 13.39 -16.36 11.13
CA ALA A 152 13.95 -17.48 11.89
C ALA A 152 14.84 -16.96 13.05
N LYS A 153 14.83 -17.69 14.18
CA LYS A 153 15.71 -17.38 15.31
C LYS A 153 17.17 -17.33 14.83
N ASN A 154 17.92 -16.32 15.28
CA ASN A 154 19.31 -16.06 14.92
C ASN A 154 19.56 -15.75 13.43
N SER A 155 18.52 -15.40 12.66
CA SER A 155 18.68 -14.89 11.30
C SER A 155 18.93 -13.38 11.31
N THR A 156 19.68 -12.89 10.33
CA THR A 156 19.80 -11.46 10.02
C THR A 156 18.66 -10.94 9.13
N ALA A 157 17.74 -11.82 8.71
CA ALA A 157 16.59 -11.44 7.92
C ALA A 157 15.61 -10.57 8.74
N LYS A 158 15.09 -9.52 8.10
CA LYS A 158 14.09 -8.62 8.71
C LYS A 158 12.68 -9.18 8.65
N ILE A 159 12.41 -10.08 7.70
CA ILE A 159 11.09 -10.70 7.47
C ILE A 159 11.22 -12.22 7.33
N GLY A 160 10.13 -12.94 7.58
CA GLY A 160 10.02 -14.38 7.31
C GLY A 160 10.04 -14.71 5.82
N LYS A 161 10.32 -15.98 5.51
CA LYS A 161 10.57 -16.44 4.13
C LYS A 161 9.38 -16.26 3.19
N ASP A 162 8.17 -16.31 3.73
CA ASP A 162 6.91 -16.20 2.97
C ASP A 162 6.06 -15.03 3.49
N TYR A 163 6.73 -13.96 3.93
CA TYR A 163 6.09 -12.75 4.42
C TYR A 163 5.09 -12.17 3.41
N ASN A 164 5.55 -11.90 2.18
CA ASN A 164 4.69 -11.33 1.13
C ASN A 164 3.57 -12.32 0.73
N GLY A 165 3.85 -13.62 0.60
CA GLY A 165 2.85 -14.59 0.17
C GLY A 165 1.65 -14.65 1.11
N GLN A 166 1.90 -14.70 2.43
CA GLN A 166 0.83 -14.73 3.43
C GLN A 166 0.04 -13.41 3.50
N LEU A 167 0.72 -12.26 3.40
CA LEU A 167 0.05 -10.96 3.46
C LEU A 167 -0.73 -10.64 2.18
N ILE A 168 -0.22 -11.03 1.02
CA ILE A 168 -0.95 -10.91 -0.25
C ILE A 168 -2.19 -11.81 -0.23
N GLN A 169 -2.09 -13.02 0.34
CA GLN A 169 -3.27 -13.87 0.52
C GLN A 169 -4.31 -13.18 1.42
N PHE A 170 -3.90 -12.60 2.55
CA PHE A 170 -4.78 -11.84 3.43
C PHE A 170 -5.45 -10.67 2.69
N ILE A 171 -4.69 -9.90 1.91
CA ILE A 171 -5.19 -8.78 1.11
C ILE A 171 -6.31 -9.25 0.17
N ASN A 172 -6.06 -10.32 -0.60
CA ASN A 172 -6.97 -10.79 -1.62
C ASN A 172 -8.26 -11.42 -1.06
N GLN A 173 -8.19 -12.02 0.13
CA GLN A 173 -9.28 -12.84 0.68
C GLN A 173 -10.09 -12.14 1.77
N ASN A 174 -9.43 -11.36 2.63
CA ASN A 174 -10.03 -10.88 3.88
C ASN A 174 -10.00 -9.37 4.02
N TRP A 175 -8.96 -8.69 3.50
CA TRP A 175 -8.82 -7.26 3.68
C TRP A 175 -9.88 -6.46 2.92
N ARG A 176 -10.37 -5.39 3.53
CA ARG A 176 -11.43 -4.52 3.04
C ARG A 176 -10.99 -3.08 3.26
N SER A 177 -10.66 -2.41 2.17
CA SER A 177 -10.18 -1.03 2.14
C SER A 177 -11.20 -0.05 2.76
N GLU A 178 -12.50 -0.31 2.58
CA GLU A 178 -13.58 0.50 3.16
C GLU A 178 -13.63 0.42 4.69
N MET A 179 -13.31 -0.74 5.27
CA MET A 179 -13.20 -0.88 6.72
C MET A 179 -11.87 -0.31 7.19
N ALA A 180 -10.78 -0.66 6.50
CA ALA A 180 -9.42 -0.26 6.84
C ALA A 180 -9.25 1.26 6.90
N LYS A 181 -9.84 2.00 5.96
CA LYS A 181 -9.68 3.46 5.88
C LYS A 181 -10.20 4.21 7.09
N THR A 182 -11.12 3.61 7.86
CA THR A 182 -11.66 4.24 9.09
C THR A 182 -10.62 4.38 10.20
N HIS A 183 -9.52 3.61 10.13
CA HIS A 183 -8.41 3.61 11.08
C HIS A 183 -7.10 4.18 10.51
N SER A 184 -7.11 4.65 9.26
CA SER A 184 -5.93 5.24 8.60
C SER A 184 -6.35 6.40 7.70
N ARG A 185 -5.97 7.62 8.09
CA ARG A 185 -6.21 8.84 7.29
C ARG A 185 -5.42 8.82 6.00
N SER A 186 -4.23 8.24 6.00
CA SER A 186 -3.39 8.12 4.81
C SER A 186 -4.01 7.20 3.75
N LEU A 187 -4.59 6.07 4.19
CA LEU A 187 -5.38 5.16 3.36
C LEU A 187 -6.70 5.77 2.91
N GLU A 188 -7.45 6.41 3.80
CA GLU A 188 -8.71 7.10 3.45
C GLU A 188 -8.51 8.06 2.29
N ARG A 189 -7.51 8.92 2.39
CA ARG A 189 -7.18 9.86 1.32
C ARG A 189 -6.78 9.12 0.03
N ALA A 190 -6.18 7.93 0.10
CA ALA A 190 -5.78 7.15 -1.07
C ALA A 190 -6.98 6.49 -1.76
N VAL A 191 -7.85 5.84 -0.99
CA VAL A 191 -9.13 5.29 -1.47
C VAL A 191 -9.97 6.38 -2.10
N ASN A 192 -10.12 7.53 -1.43
CA ASN A 192 -10.88 8.66 -1.95
C ASN A 192 -10.28 9.20 -3.27
N ALA A 193 -8.95 9.27 -3.39
CA ALA A 193 -8.32 9.69 -4.64
C ALA A 193 -8.62 8.72 -5.80
N ILE A 194 -8.68 7.41 -5.54
CA ILE A 194 -9.00 6.38 -6.55
C ILE A 194 -10.48 6.40 -6.92
N VAL A 195 -11.37 6.50 -5.94
CA VAL A 195 -12.83 6.49 -6.15
C VAL A 195 -13.28 7.71 -6.95
N HIS A 196 -12.69 8.89 -6.71
CA HIS A 196 -13.09 10.13 -7.39
C HIS A 196 -12.22 10.49 -8.61
N PHE A 197 -11.31 9.60 -9.03
CA PHE A 197 -10.39 9.90 -10.13
C PHE A 197 -11.11 9.92 -11.48
N GLU A 198 -11.12 11.05 -12.19
CA GLU A 198 -11.59 11.10 -13.57
C GLU A 198 -10.42 11.39 -14.51
N PRO A 199 -10.13 10.51 -15.49
CA PRO A 199 -9.03 10.72 -16.41
C PRO A 199 -9.31 11.92 -17.34
N THR A 200 -8.32 12.80 -17.48
CA THR A 200 -8.31 13.85 -18.49
C THR A 200 -7.67 13.32 -19.75
N TRP A 201 -8.47 13.12 -20.79
CA TRP A 201 -7.97 12.82 -22.13
C TRP A 201 -7.67 14.14 -22.84
N LYS A 202 -6.48 14.27 -23.42
CA LYS A 202 -6.26 15.37 -24.37
C LYS A 202 -7.11 15.08 -25.60
N THR A 203 -8.11 15.92 -25.84
CA THR A 203 -8.74 16.11 -27.15
C THR A 203 -7.73 16.65 -28.14
#